data_AF-A0AAU2HDT0-F1
#
_entry.id   AF-A0AAU2HDT0-F1
#
_cell.length_a   1.000
_cell.length_b   1.000
_cell.length_c   1.000
_cell.angle_alpha   90.00
_cell.angle_beta   90.00
_cell.angle_gamma   90.00
#
_symmetry.space_group_name_H-M   'P 1'
#
loop_
_entity.id
_entity.type
_entity.pdbx_description
1 polymer ?
#
loop_
_entity_poly.entity_id
_entity_poly.type
_entity_poly.pdbx_seq_one_letter_code
_entity_poly.pdbx_strand_id
1 'polypeptide(L)'
;MEDLAHASGATVRTIRAYQDRGLLPRPERRGRSNVYGEAHLARLRQIADLLDRGYTLASIKELLEAWDAGRGLGGVLGLVAEVSGPWTDEEAARISRADLDATFGGEPDDQAVADAVELGILERIPGSDREFLVPSPQELAVAAELHAAGVPLDAISGHLRELRGQVEHIAARFLDFTTEHVFARYLGHRPPTDAEAAEAAGLVRRLRPLAQQTVDAELARAMRLFATRHLQQHLGAAVPAVPADPDPGPVTLPAHTVRAVQALVGPENVAAFISAAAEREVQSRTLDALSARPLSTE
;
A
#
# COMPACT_ATOMS: atom_id res chain seq x y z
N MET A 1 -32.81 20.85 15.90
CA MET A 1 -31.42 21.25 15.55
C MET A 1 -30.46 20.77 16.62
N GLU A 2 -30.78 20.96 17.91
CA GLU A 2 -30.04 20.37 19.03
C GLU A 2 -29.99 18.84 18.94
N ASP A 3 -31.11 18.18 18.63
CA ASP A 3 -31.14 16.72 18.41
C ASP A 3 -30.24 16.27 17.25
N LEU A 4 -30.17 17.06 16.18
CA LEU A 4 -29.33 16.80 15.02
C LEU A 4 -27.83 16.98 15.36
N ALA A 5 -27.50 17.98 16.16
CA ALA A 5 -26.16 18.21 16.69
C ALA A 5 -25.70 17.01 17.52
N HIS A 6 -26.56 16.54 18.42
CA HIS A 6 -26.29 15.36 19.24
C HIS A 6 -26.09 14.09 18.39
N ALA A 7 -26.98 13.85 17.42
CA ALA A 7 -26.92 12.64 16.58
C ALA A 7 -25.78 12.63 15.55
N SER A 8 -25.28 13.79 15.13
CA SER A 8 -24.19 13.92 14.14
C SER A 8 -22.81 14.11 14.76
N GLY A 9 -22.72 14.40 16.06
CA GLY A 9 -21.47 14.80 16.71
C GLY A 9 -21.02 16.23 16.37
N ALA A 10 -21.73 16.95 15.50
CA ALA A 10 -21.42 18.32 15.12
C ALA A 10 -22.06 19.35 16.08
N THR A 11 -21.40 20.49 16.31
CA THR A 11 -22.00 21.55 17.13
C THR A 11 -23.15 22.28 16.40
N VAL A 12 -24.11 22.84 17.15
CA VAL A 12 -25.18 23.69 16.59
C VAL A 12 -24.60 24.85 15.77
N ARG A 13 -23.46 25.41 16.20
CA ARG A 13 -22.73 26.46 15.48
C ARG A 13 -22.23 25.96 14.12
N THR A 14 -21.65 24.77 14.08
CA THR A 14 -21.17 24.13 12.85
C THR A 14 -22.33 23.86 11.88
N ILE A 15 -23.45 23.32 12.37
CA ILE A 15 -24.63 23.02 11.56
C ILE A 15 -25.20 24.29 10.92
N ARG A 16 -25.32 25.40 11.68
CA ARG A 16 -25.73 26.70 11.12
C ARG A 16 -24.75 27.20 10.07
N ALA A 17 -23.46 27.10 10.35
CA ALA A 17 -22.42 27.53 9.43
C ALA A 17 -22.40 26.72 8.11
N TYR A 18 -22.83 25.45 8.14
CA TYR A 18 -23.03 24.64 6.94
C TYR A 18 -24.31 25.00 6.21
N GLN A 19 -25.40 25.24 6.94
CA GLN A 19 -26.66 25.71 6.36
C GLN A 19 -26.50 27.06 5.64
N ASP A 20 -25.82 28.03 6.27
CA ASP A 20 -25.57 29.37 5.69
C ASP A 20 -24.70 29.29 4.43
N ARG A 21 -23.79 28.31 4.37
CA ARG A 21 -22.95 28.05 3.19
C ARG A 21 -23.65 27.25 2.10
N GLY A 22 -24.86 26.74 2.36
CA GLY A 22 -25.63 25.93 1.41
C GLY A 22 -25.23 24.46 1.35
N LEU A 23 -24.48 23.96 2.35
CA LEU A 23 -24.01 22.57 2.43
C LEU A 23 -25.08 21.59 2.93
N LEU A 24 -26.16 22.10 3.53
CA LEU A 24 -27.27 21.30 4.02
C LEU A 24 -28.55 21.60 3.21
N PRO A 25 -29.38 20.57 2.93
CA PRO A 25 -30.69 20.79 2.36
C PRO A 25 -31.51 21.73 3.25
N ARG A 26 -32.45 22.47 2.63
CA ARG A 26 -33.33 23.37 3.39
C ARG A 26 -34.22 22.54 4.32
N PRO A 27 -34.31 22.88 5.62
CA PRO A 27 -35.16 22.15 6.53
C PRO A 27 -36.63 22.34 6.17
N GLU A 28 -37.42 21.30 6.41
CA GLU A 28 -38.86 21.37 6.21
C GLU A 28 -39.50 22.28 7.26
N ARG A 29 -40.40 23.16 6.84
CA ARG A 29 -41.16 24.00 7.77
C ARG A 29 -42.38 23.26 8.26
N ARG A 30 -42.45 23.00 9.57
CA ARG A 30 -43.66 22.49 10.22
C ARG A 30 -44.13 23.53 11.23
N GLY A 31 -45.11 24.36 10.83
CA GLY A 31 -45.60 25.46 11.66
C GLY A 31 -44.54 26.56 11.85
N ARG A 32 -44.20 26.88 13.11
CA ARG A 32 -43.20 27.91 13.47
C ARG A 32 -41.78 27.35 13.63
N SER A 33 -41.57 26.05 13.45
CA SER A 33 -40.27 25.39 13.64
C SER A 33 -39.76 24.75 12.34
N ASN A 34 -38.43 24.76 12.20
CA ASN A 34 -37.71 24.02 11.16
C ASN A 34 -37.45 22.58 11.65
N VAL A 35 -37.87 21.60 10.87
CA VAL A 35 -37.68 20.18 11.16
C VAL A 35 -36.49 19.67 10.37
N TYR A 36 -35.60 18.97 11.06
CA TYR A 36 -34.41 18.35 10.47
C TYR A 36 -34.60 16.83 10.54
N GLY A 37 -34.83 16.20 9.39
CA GLY A 37 -34.98 14.75 9.26
C GLY A 37 -33.68 14.01 8.94
N GLU A 38 -33.78 12.70 8.68
CA GLU A 38 -32.64 11.81 8.41
C GLU A 38 -31.75 12.26 7.25
N ALA A 39 -32.31 12.90 6.22
CA ALA A 39 -31.54 13.46 5.12
C ALA A 39 -30.47 14.48 5.57
N HIS A 40 -30.77 15.27 6.61
CA HIS A 40 -29.82 16.24 7.17
C HIS A 40 -28.72 15.54 7.97
N LEU A 41 -29.06 14.43 8.64
CA LEU A 41 -28.10 13.64 9.41
C LEU A 41 -27.13 12.90 8.47
N ALA A 42 -27.66 12.28 7.41
CA ALA A 42 -26.85 11.64 6.37
C ALA A 42 -25.89 12.65 5.72
N ARG A 43 -26.38 13.85 5.39
CA ARG A 43 -25.55 14.92 4.83
C ARG A 43 -24.44 15.37 5.76
N LEU A 44 -24.70 15.49 7.07
CA LEU A 44 -23.69 15.84 8.05
C LEU A 44 -22.58 14.79 8.19
N ARG A 45 -22.94 13.49 8.15
CA ARG A 45 -21.97 12.39 8.16
C ARG A 45 -21.08 12.39 6.92
N GLN A 46 -21.66 12.65 5.75
CA GLN A 46 -20.90 12.74 4.50
C GLN A 46 -19.92 13.91 4.50
N ILE A 47 -20.33 15.07 5.02
CA ILE A 47 -19.43 16.23 5.16
C ILE A 47 -18.29 15.89 6.11
N ALA A 48 -18.56 15.20 7.23
CA ALA A 48 -17.51 14.79 8.17
C ALA A 48 -16.50 13.83 7.54
N ASP A 49 -16.97 12.76 6.89
CA ASP A 49 -16.11 11.78 6.21
C ASP A 49 -15.24 12.40 5.11
N LEU A 50 -15.78 13.36 4.34
CA LEU A 50 -14.98 14.07 3.33
C LEU A 50 -13.96 15.03 3.95
N LEU A 51 -14.29 15.67 5.08
CA LEU A 51 -13.34 16.51 5.81
C LEU A 51 -12.19 15.68 6.40
N ASP A 52 -12.50 14.51 6.95
CA ASP A 52 -11.49 13.59 7.51
C ASP A 52 -10.51 13.10 6.42
N ARG A 53 -10.97 13.03 5.18
CA ARG A 53 -10.15 12.73 3.99
C ARG A 53 -9.41 13.94 3.40
N GLY A 54 -9.45 15.10 4.06
CA GLY A 54 -8.70 16.30 3.69
C GLY A 54 -9.36 17.21 2.65
N TYR A 55 -10.63 16.98 2.28
CA TYR A 55 -11.33 17.87 1.35
C TYR A 55 -11.68 19.21 2.00
N THR A 56 -11.62 20.30 1.23
CA THR A 56 -12.05 21.62 1.73
C THR A 56 -13.57 21.75 1.69
N LEU A 57 -14.15 22.58 2.57
CA LEU A 57 -15.60 22.87 2.57
C LEU A 57 -16.09 23.45 1.23
N ALA A 58 -15.24 24.16 0.49
CA ALA A 58 -15.57 24.69 -0.82
C ALA A 58 -15.71 23.55 -1.85
N SER A 59 -14.74 22.64 -1.89
CA SER A 59 -14.78 21.45 -2.75
C SER A 59 -15.94 20.52 -2.39
N ILE A 60 -16.22 20.33 -1.10
CA ILE A 60 -17.36 19.54 -0.61
C ILE A 60 -18.68 20.18 -1.08
N LYS A 61 -18.80 21.51 -1.03
CA LYS A 61 -20.00 22.20 -1.50
C LYS A 61 -20.25 21.97 -2.99
N GLU A 62 -19.23 22.14 -3.82
CA GLU A 62 -19.33 21.89 -5.26
C GLU A 62 -19.73 20.45 -5.56
N LEU A 63 -19.18 19.50 -4.80
CA LEU A 63 -19.48 18.06 -4.90
C LEU A 63 -20.95 17.77 -4.54
N LEU A 64 -21.43 18.34 -3.44
CA LEU A 64 -22.80 18.15 -2.96
C LEU A 64 -23.84 18.84 -3.86
N GLU A 65 -23.52 20.03 -4.39
CA GLU A 65 -24.39 20.75 -5.34
C GLU A 65 -24.51 20.00 -6.67
N ALA A 66 -23.43 19.39 -7.13
CA ALA A 66 -23.47 18.54 -8.32
C ALA A 66 -24.29 17.25 -8.09
N TRP A 67 -24.19 16.64 -6.90
CA TRP A 67 -25.05 15.53 -6.49
C TRP A 67 -26.54 15.91 -6.45
N ASP A 68 -26.89 17.02 -5.81
CA ASP A 68 -28.28 17.50 -5.71
C ASP A 68 -28.86 17.90 -7.09
N ALA A 69 -28.00 18.26 -8.05
CA ALA A 69 -28.38 18.53 -9.44
C ALA A 69 -28.50 17.26 -10.32
N GLY A 70 -28.37 16.06 -9.75
CA GLY A 70 -28.41 14.80 -10.50
C GLY A 70 -27.23 14.61 -11.45
N ARG A 71 -26.13 15.36 -11.25
CA ARG A 71 -24.89 15.17 -11.99
C ARG A 71 -24.06 14.12 -11.25
N GLY A 72 -23.84 13.00 -11.93
CA GLY A 72 -23.44 11.71 -11.36
C GLY A 72 -22.11 11.67 -10.60
N LEU A 73 -22.15 12.10 -9.34
CA LEU A 73 -21.08 11.92 -8.36
C LEU A 73 -21.33 10.73 -7.43
N GLY A 74 -22.51 10.11 -7.45
CA GLY A 74 -22.79 8.88 -6.69
C GLY A 74 -21.90 7.74 -7.15
N GLY A 75 -21.68 7.63 -8.46
CA GLY A 75 -20.72 6.70 -9.03
C GLY A 75 -19.27 7.08 -8.73
N VAL A 76 -18.91 8.36 -8.75
CA VAL A 76 -17.53 8.82 -8.44
C VAL A 76 -17.18 8.59 -6.97
N LEU A 77 -18.09 8.90 -6.05
CA LEU A 77 -17.93 8.59 -4.63
C LEU A 77 -17.95 7.08 -4.38
N GLY A 78 -18.76 6.32 -5.12
CA GLY A 78 -18.73 4.86 -5.11
C GLY A 78 -17.39 4.29 -5.59
N LEU A 79 -16.80 4.89 -6.62
CA LEU A 79 -15.46 4.54 -7.09
C LEU A 79 -14.38 4.91 -6.07
N VAL A 80 -14.45 6.10 -5.47
CA VAL A 80 -13.53 6.52 -4.40
C VAL A 80 -13.66 5.58 -3.20
N ALA A 81 -14.86 5.24 -2.75
CA ALA A 81 -15.09 4.28 -1.68
C ALA A 81 -14.57 2.87 -2.03
N GLU A 82 -14.70 2.45 -3.29
CA GLU A 82 -14.19 1.15 -3.75
C GLU A 82 -12.66 1.10 -3.81
N VAL A 83 -12.03 2.17 -4.31
CA VAL A 83 -10.57 2.31 -4.39
C VAL A 83 -9.95 2.46 -3.00
N SER A 84 -10.63 3.18 -2.10
CA SER A 84 -10.22 3.37 -0.70
C SER A 84 -10.67 2.24 0.23
N GLY A 85 -11.44 1.27 -0.26
CA GLY A 85 -11.85 0.10 0.53
C GLY A 85 -10.65 -0.80 0.87
N PRO A 86 -10.75 -1.61 1.93
CA PRO A 86 -9.66 -2.51 2.32
C PRO A 86 -9.31 -3.45 1.17
N TRP A 87 -8.01 -3.55 0.87
CA TRP A 87 -7.47 -4.40 -0.19
C TRP A 87 -7.32 -5.86 0.25
N THR A 88 -7.52 -6.14 1.53
CA THR A 88 -7.60 -7.47 2.13
C THR A 88 -9.00 -7.68 2.72
N ASP A 89 -9.46 -8.93 2.77
CA ASP A 89 -10.71 -9.31 3.49
C ASP A 89 -10.44 -9.53 4.99
N GLU A 90 -9.31 -9.05 5.49
CA GLU A 90 -8.88 -9.27 6.86
C GLU A 90 -9.65 -8.34 7.81
N GLU A 91 -10.22 -8.91 8.87
CA GLU A 91 -10.88 -8.14 9.91
C GLU A 91 -9.86 -7.68 10.95
N ALA A 92 -9.74 -6.36 11.12
CA ALA A 92 -8.86 -5.78 12.13
C ALA A 92 -9.23 -6.30 13.53
N ALA A 93 -8.23 -6.75 14.29
CA ALA A 93 -8.43 -7.27 15.64
C ALA A 93 -8.05 -6.25 16.70
N ARG A 94 -8.52 -6.45 17.94
CA ARG A 94 -8.02 -5.71 19.10
C ARG A 94 -7.10 -6.59 19.92
N ILE A 95 -6.01 -6.02 20.41
CA ILE A 95 -5.07 -6.68 21.31
C ILE A 95 -4.78 -5.78 22.51
N SER A 96 -4.76 -6.37 23.72
CA SER A 96 -4.34 -5.64 24.90
C SER A 96 -2.82 -5.57 24.97
N ARG A 97 -2.28 -4.54 25.65
CA ARG A 97 -0.84 -4.43 25.87
C ARG A 97 -0.26 -5.68 26.56
N ALA A 98 -1.01 -6.26 27.50
CA ALA A 98 -0.57 -7.45 28.22
C ALA A 98 -0.52 -8.69 27.32
N ASP A 99 -1.50 -8.87 26.44
CA ASP A 99 -1.51 -10.00 25.49
C ASP A 99 -0.43 -9.82 24.43
N LEU A 100 -0.16 -8.57 24.01
CA LEU A 100 0.95 -8.24 23.12
C LEU A 100 2.29 -8.61 23.75
N ASP A 101 2.57 -8.13 24.96
CA ASP A 101 3.81 -8.45 25.67
C ASP A 101 3.94 -9.99 25.83
N ALA A 102 2.87 -10.69 26.22
CA ALA A 102 2.85 -12.16 26.34
C ALA A 102 3.16 -12.88 25.02
N THR A 103 2.66 -12.36 23.89
CA THR A 103 2.92 -12.91 22.55
C THR A 103 4.41 -12.81 22.18
N PHE A 104 5.10 -11.77 22.65
CA PHE A 104 6.49 -11.48 22.33
C PHE A 104 7.48 -11.79 23.47
N GLY A 105 7.15 -12.75 24.34
CA GLY A 105 8.09 -13.26 25.36
C GLY A 105 7.89 -12.71 26.77
N GLY A 106 6.86 -11.90 27.00
CA GLY A 106 6.36 -11.49 28.31
C GLY A 106 7.03 -10.25 28.92
N GLU A 107 8.17 -9.82 28.38
CA GLU A 107 8.85 -8.60 28.82
C GLU A 107 8.34 -7.39 28.03
N PRO A 108 7.90 -6.30 28.70
CA PRO A 108 7.42 -5.11 28.00
C PRO A 108 8.53 -4.42 27.21
N ASP A 109 8.29 -4.17 25.92
CA ASP A 109 9.17 -3.39 25.05
C ASP A 109 8.44 -2.18 24.46
N ASP A 110 8.61 -1.03 25.10
CA ASP A 110 7.96 0.22 24.66
C ASP A 110 8.51 0.73 23.31
N GLN A 111 9.77 0.43 22.98
CA GLN A 111 10.36 0.86 21.72
C GLN A 111 9.80 0.03 20.57
N ALA A 112 9.74 -1.30 20.72
CA ALA A 112 9.13 -2.16 19.71
C ALA A 112 7.65 -1.82 19.48
N VAL A 113 6.90 -1.47 20.53
CA VAL A 113 5.52 -1.00 20.41
C VAL A 113 5.45 0.35 19.67
N ALA A 114 6.35 1.29 19.97
CA ALA A 114 6.40 2.57 19.27
C ALA A 114 6.69 2.38 17.77
N ASP A 115 7.68 1.55 17.44
CA ASP A 115 8.04 1.20 16.06
C ASP A 115 6.89 0.51 15.33
N ALA A 116 6.19 -0.42 15.99
CA ALA A 116 5.02 -1.09 15.44
C ALA A 116 3.86 -0.13 15.18
N VAL A 117 3.70 0.90 16.03
CA VAL A 117 2.71 1.98 15.82
C VAL A 117 3.12 2.89 14.67
N GLU A 118 4.40 3.26 14.56
CA GLU A 118 4.91 4.06 13.44
C GLU A 118 4.74 3.31 12.10
N LEU A 119 4.97 2.00 12.11
CA LEU A 119 4.72 1.12 10.99
C LEU A 119 3.22 0.78 10.84
N GLY A 120 2.30 1.27 11.67
CA GLY A 120 0.87 0.96 11.53
C GLY A 120 0.51 -0.54 11.62
N ILE A 121 1.40 -1.36 12.17
CA ILE A 121 1.08 -2.75 12.60
C ILE A 121 0.11 -2.70 13.77
N LEU A 122 0.28 -1.68 14.60
CA LEU A 122 -0.60 -1.33 15.70
C LEU A 122 -1.13 0.09 15.49
N GLU A 123 -2.41 0.30 15.75
CA GLU A 123 -3.00 1.62 15.82
C GLU A 123 -3.48 1.88 17.24
N ARG A 124 -3.24 3.11 17.74
CA ARG A 124 -3.72 3.52 19.06
C ARG A 124 -5.22 3.77 19.02
N ILE A 125 -5.94 3.17 19.96
CA ILE A 125 -7.37 3.42 20.10
C ILE A 125 -7.57 4.72 20.91
N PRO A 126 -8.28 5.74 20.38
CA PRO A 126 -8.53 6.97 21.13
C PRO A 126 -9.20 6.68 22.48
N GLY A 127 -8.59 7.16 23.56
CA GLY A 127 -9.10 6.97 24.92
C GLY A 127 -8.73 5.64 25.59
N SER A 128 -7.89 4.81 24.97
CA SER A 128 -7.32 3.61 25.58
C SER A 128 -5.81 3.54 25.37
N ASP A 129 -5.04 3.58 26.47
CA ASP A 129 -3.58 3.41 26.43
C ASP A 129 -3.15 1.93 26.56
N ARG A 130 -4.12 1.03 26.81
CA ARG A 130 -3.88 -0.39 27.10
C ARG A 130 -4.35 -1.32 26.00
N GLU A 131 -4.95 -0.79 24.94
CA GLU A 131 -5.45 -1.55 23.81
C GLU A 131 -4.99 -0.93 22.51
N PHE A 132 -4.72 -1.80 21.54
CA PHE A 132 -4.34 -1.43 20.19
C PHE A 132 -5.30 -2.10 19.21
N LEU A 133 -5.55 -1.43 18.10
CA LEU A 133 -6.12 -2.05 16.91
C LEU A 133 -4.98 -2.65 16.10
N VAL A 134 -5.17 -3.85 15.57
CA VAL A 134 -4.24 -4.56 14.70
C VAL A 134 -4.88 -4.61 13.33
N PRO A 135 -4.47 -3.76 12.36
CA PRO A 135 -5.06 -3.75 11.03
C PRO A 135 -4.89 -5.09 10.30
N SER A 136 -3.73 -5.73 10.45
CA SER A 136 -3.45 -7.08 9.92
C SER A 136 -3.00 -8.04 11.03
N PRO A 137 -3.94 -8.79 11.64
CA PRO A 137 -3.63 -9.91 12.53
C PRO A 137 -2.63 -10.93 11.97
N GLN A 138 -2.65 -11.21 10.66
CA GLN A 138 -1.72 -12.13 10.00
C GLN A 138 -0.29 -11.59 10.01
N GLU A 139 -0.09 -10.30 9.72
CA GLU A 139 1.24 -9.68 9.77
C GLU A 139 1.81 -9.72 11.19
N LEU A 140 0.99 -9.46 12.21
CA LEU A 140 1.37 -9.58 13.61
C LEU A 140 1.73 -11.03 13.99
N ALA A 141 0.96 -12.01 13.51
CA ALA A 141 1.23 -13.42 13.75
C ALA A 141 2.57 -13.88 13.13
N VAL A 142 2.88 -13.45 11.90
CA VAL A 142 4.18 -13.73 11.27
C VAL A 142 5.33 -13.13 12.09
N ALA A 143 5.19 -11.89 12.55
CA ALA A 143 6.18 -11.27 13.41
C ALA A 143 6.39 -12.04 14.72
N ALA A 144 5.31 -12.53 15.34
CA ALA A 144 5.37 -13.36 16.54
C ALA A 144 6.09 -14.69 16.29
N GLU A 145 5.83 -15.36 15.17
CA GLU A 145 6.51 -16.60 14.79
C GLU A 145 8.01 -16.40 14.54
N LEU A 146 8.39 -15.35 13.82
CA LEU A 146 9.79 -15.00 13.59
C LEU A 146 10.52 -14.67 14.89
N HIS A 147 9.89 -13.91 15.78
CA HIS A 147 10.45 -13.59 17.08
C HIS A 147 10.61 -14.85 17.95
N ALA A 148 9.62 -15.75 17.97
CA ALA A 148 9.70 -17.04 18.65
C ALA A 148 10.82 -17.94 18.09
N ALA A 149 11.16 -17.80 16.81
CA ALA A 149 12.31 -18.45 16.18
C ALA A 149 13.66 -17.78 16.51
N GLY A 150 13.67 -16.71 17.31
CA GLY A 150 14.86 -16.02 17.78
C GLY A 150 15.30 -14.83 16.92
N VAL A 151 14.47 -14.36 15.98
CA VAL A 151 14.75 -13.17 15.20
C VAL A 151 14.45 -11.91 16.04
N PRO A 152 15.40 -10.99 16.24
CA PRO A 152 15.16 -9.74 16.97
C PRO A 152 14.04 -8.88 16.36
N LEU A 153 13.25 -8.21 17.21
CA LEU A 153 12.12 -7.36 16.77
C LEU A 153 12.56 -6.18 15.89
N ASP A 154 13.74 -5.59 16.15
CA ASP A 154 14.33 -4.53 15.33
C ASP A 154 14.74 -5.00 13.94
N ALA A 155 15.21 -6.25 13.82
CA ALA A 155 15.49 -6.88 12.53
C ALA A 155 14.20 -7.16 11.74
N ILE A 156 13.14 -7.65 12.41
CA ILE A 156 11.83 -7.88 11.78
C ILE A 156 11.23 -6.56 11.29
N SER A 157 11.17 -5.53 12.14
CA SER A 157 10.61 -4.21 11.80
C SER A 157 11.45 -3.49 10.74
N GLY A 158 12.78 -3.63 10.80
CA GLY A 158 13.71 -3.15 9.78
C GLY A 158 13.40 -3.76 8.41
N HIS A 159 13.29 -5.10 8.34
CA HIS A 159 12.96 -5.78 7.10
C HIS A 159 11.59 -5.40 6.56
N LEU A 160 10.59 -5.27 7.42
CA LEU A 160 9.25 -4.85 7.02
C LEU A 160 9.25 -3.44 6.39
N ARG A 161 10.00 -2.49 6.96
CA ARG A 161 10.11 -1.13 6.41
C ARG A 161 10.67 -1.14 4.99
N GLU A 162 11.71 -1.94 4.74
CA GLU A 162 12.29 -2.11 3.41
C GLU A 162 11.30 -2.77 2.45
N LEU A 163 10.64 -3.86 2.89
CA LEU A 163 9.65 -4.59 2.10
C LEU A 163 8.52 -3.65 1.66
N ARG A 164 8.00 -2.81 2.56
CA ARG A 164 6.96 -1.84 2.24
C ARG A 164 7.37 -0.86 1.16
N GLY A 165 8.57 -0.29 1.24
CA GLY A 165 9.08 0.57 0.19
C GLY A 165 9.13 -0.13 -1.19
N GLN A 166 9.48 -1.42 -1.22
CA GLN A 166 9.46 -2.20 -2.47
C GLN A 166 8.04 -2.49 -2.96
N VAL A 167 7.12 -2.85 -2.06
CA VAL A 167 5.71 -3.11 -2.38
C VAL A 167 5.02 -1.83 -2.87
N GLU A 168 5.28 -0.68 -2.25
CA GLU A 168 4.77 0.63 -2.69
C GLU A 168 5.23 0.96 -4.11
N HIS A 169 6.50 0.68 -4.44
CA HIS A 169 7.00 0.86 -5.79
C HIS A 169 6.27 -0.06 -6.80
N ILE A 170 6.05 -1.32 -6.44
CA ILE A 170 5.29 -2.26 -7.26
C ILE A 170 3.85 -1.76 -7.44
N ALA A 171 3.18 -1.36 -6.36
CA ALA A 171 1.81 -0.86 -6.37
C ALA A 171 1.66 0.38 -7.26
N ALA A 172 2.60 1.33 -7.19
CA ALA A 172 2.61 2.50 -8.06
C ALA A 172 2.67 2.10 -9.55
N ARG A 173 3.50 1.11 -9.91
CA ARG A 173 3.61 0.62 -11.30
C ARG A 173 2.35 -0.09 -11.77
N PHE A 174 1.68 -0.85 -10.90
CA PHE A 174 0.36 -1.43 -11.20
C PHE A 174 -0.70 -0.34 -11.40
N LEU A 175 -0.68 0.72 -10.58
CA LEU A 175 -1.60 1.84 -10.71
C LEU A 175 -1.37 2.63 -12.00
N ASP A 176 -0.11 2.91 -12.36
CA ASP A 176 0.25 3.55 -13.63
C ASP A 176 -0.26 2.72 -14.81
N PHE A 177 0.05 1.42 -14.83
CA PHE A 177 -0.36 0.51 -15.89
C PHE A 177 -1.89 0.45 -16.04
N THR A 178 -2.62 0.33 -14.92
CA THR A 178 -4.08 0.27 -14.94
C THR A 178 -4.69 1.62 -15.33
N THR A 179 -4.12 2.74 -14.90
CA THR A 179 -4.56 4.08 -15.31
C THR A 179 -4.44 4.25 -16.82
N GLU A 180 -3.27 3.91 -17.38
CA GLU A 180 -2.98 4.06 -18.80
C GLU A 180 -3.79 3.11 -19.69
N HIS A 181 -3.93 1.84 -19.30
CA HIS A 181 -4.48 0.80 -20.18
C HIS A 181 -5.92 0.40 -19.85
N VAL A 182 -6.37 0.61 -18.61
CA VAL A 182 -7.71 0.19 -18.16
C VAL A 182 -8.63 1.39 -17.99
N PHE A 183 -8.17 2.46 -17.33
CA PHE A 183 -9.01 3.59 -16.96
C PHE A 183 -8.99 4.77 -17.94
N ALA A 184 -7.99 4.86 -18.84
CA ALA A 184 -7.93 5.91 -19.86
C ALA A 184 -9.20 6.04 -20.72
N ARG A 185 -9.94 4.93 -20.92
CA ARG A 185 -11.23 4.92 -21.64
C ARG A 185 -12.40 5.51 -20.84
N TYR A 186 -12.29 5.60 -19.52
CA TYR A 186 -13.34 6.15 -18.62
C TYR A 186 -13.00 7.57 -18.13
N LEU A 187 -11.70 7.89 -18.01
CA LEU A 187 -11.20 9.15 -17.44
C LEU A 187 -10.82 10.18 -18.51
N GLY A 188 -11.74 10.46 -19.44
CA GLY A 188 -11.58 11.54 -20.44
C GLY A 188 -11.65 12.96 -19.83
N HIS A 189 -11.72 14.00 -20.66
CA HIS A 189 -11.75 15.43 -20.23
C HIS A 189 -13.07 15.87 -19.56
N ARG A 190 -13.95 14.94 -19.22
CA ARG A 190 -15.23 15.21 -18.54
C ARG A 190 -15.35 14.32 -17.31
N PRO A 191 -15.98 14.80 -16.23
CA PRO A 191 -16.30 13.94 -15.09
C PRO A 191 -17.12 12.73 -15.58
N PRO A 192 -16.81 11.51 -15.11
CA PRO A 192 -17.52 10.31 -15.52
C PRO A 192 -18.97 10.34 -15.02
N THR A 193 -19.85 9.73 -15.78
CA THR A 193 -21.26 9.50 -15.40
C THR A 193 -21.34 8.43 -14.30
N ASP A 194 -22.48 8.35 -13.60
CA ASP A 194 -22.70 7.32 -12.57
C ASP A 194 -22.52 5.90 -13.11
N ALA A 195 -22.94 5.65 -14.36
CA ALA A 195 -22.77 4.35 -15.01
C ALA A 195 -21.29 4.03 -15.30
N GLU A 196 -20.55 5.00 -15.85
CA GLU A 196 -19.11 4.87 -16.13
C GLU A 196 -18.31 4.63 -14.84
N ALA A 197 -18.66 5.33 -13.76
CA ALA A 197 -17.98 5.19 -12.48
C ALA A 197 -18.34 3.88 -11.75
N ALA A 198 -19.59 3.40 -11.86
CA ALA A 198 -19.98 2.08 -11.37
C ALA A 198 -19.28 0.94 -12.13
N GLU A 199 -19.10 1.10 -13.45
CA GLU A 199 -18.35 0.16 -14.29
C GLU A 199 -16.86 0.14 -13.90
N ALA A 200 -16.26 1.32 -13.71
CA ALA A 200 -14.89 1.48 -13.22
C ALA A 200 -14.71 0.79 -11.84
N ALA A 201 -15.64 1.00 -10.90
CA ALA A 201 -15.60 0.34 -9.59
C ALA A 201 -15.68 -1.20 -9.73
N GLY A 202 -16.53 -1.71 -10.65
CA GLY A 202 -16.59 -3.13 -10.97
C GLY A 202 -15.30 -3.67 -11.61
N LEU A 203 -14.56 -2.86 -12.37
CA LEU A 203 -13.23 -3.24 -12.86
C LEU A 203 -12.21 -3.28 -11.73
N VAL A 204 -12.19 -2.31 -10.81
CA VAL A 204 -11.32 -2.32 -9.62
C VAL A 204 -11.52 -3.61 -8.81
N ARG A 205 -12.78 -3.98 -8.51
CA ARG A 205 -13.11 -5.23 -7.79
C ARG A 205 -12.59 -6.49 -8.48
N ARG A 206 -12.56 -6.51 -9.81
CA ARG A 206 -12.05 -7.66 -10.59
C ARG A 206 -10.53 -7.67 -10.70
N LEU A 207 -9.90 -6.50 -10.73
CA LEU A 207 -8.44 -6.38 -10.86
C LEU A 207 -7.71 -6.69 -9.55
N ARG A 208 -8.28 -6.31 -8.39
CA ARG A 208 -7.69 -6.53 -7.07
C ARG A 208 -7.18 -7.97 -6.85
N PRO A 209 -8.00 -9.03 -6.98
CA PRO A 209 -7.54 -10.40 -6.76
C PRO A 209 -6.50 -10.85 -7.81
N LEU A 210 -6.55 -10.34 -9.04
CA LEU A 210 -5.59 -10.69 -10.09
C LEU A 210 -4.20 -10.09 -9.83
N ALA A 211 -4.17 -8.85 -9.33
CA ALA A 211 -2.91 -8.20 -8.93
C ALA A 211 -2.26 -8.97 -7.77
N GLN A 212 -3.03 -9.33 -6.75
CA GLN A 212 -2.55 -10.12 -5.61
C GLN A 212 -2.00 -11.49 -6.05
N GLN A 213 -2.76 -12.24 -6.85
CA GLN A 213 -2.31 -13.53 -7.40
C GLN A 213 -1.02 -13.41 -8.21
N THR A 214 -0.86 -12.31 -8.95
CA THR A 214 0.36 -12.05 -9.73
C THR A 214 1.55 -11.81 -8.79
N VAL A 215 1.41 -10.95 -7.79
CA VAL A 215 2.47 -10.68 -6.81
C VAL A 215 2.88 -11.96 -6.07
N ASP A 216 1.91 -12.76 -5.62
CA ASP A 216 2.18 -14.02 -4.91
C ASP A 216 2.95 -15.02 -5.79
N ALA A 217 2.55 -15.17 -7.05
CA ALA A 217 3.22 -16.05 -8.00
C ALA A 217 4.65 -15.57 -8.31
N GLU A 218 4.84 -14.27 -8.48
CA GLU A 218 6.14 -13.66 -8.75
C GLU A 218 7.08 -13.75 -7.55
N LEU A 219 6.55 -13.57 -6.34
CA LEU A 219 7.28 -13.77 -5.08
C LEU A 219 7.70 -15.22 -4.93
N ALA A 220 6.79 -16.18 -5.12
CA ALA A 220 7.12 -17.61 -5.05
C ALA A 220 8.18 -18.02 -6.07
N ARG A 221 8.13 -17.46 -7.30
CA ARG A 221 9.16 -17.66 -8.32
C ARG A 221 10.51 -17.08 -7.87
N ALA A 222 10.52 -15.84 -7.38
CA ALA A 222 11.73 -15.17 -6.91
C ALA A 222 12.37 -15.92 -5.73
N MET A 223 11.59 -16.32 -4.74
CA MET A 223 12.05 -17.11 -3.59
C MET A 223 12.69 -18.42 -4.03
N ARG A 224 12.07 -19.16 -4.95
CA ARG A 224 12.65 -20.39 -5.51
C ARG A 224 13.97 -20.15 -6.22
N LEU A 225 14.08 -19.07 -7.00
CA LEU A 225 15.30 -18.70 -7.71
C LEU A 225 16.44 -18.39 -6.73
N PHE A 226 16.17 -17.61 -5.68
CA PHE A 226 17.19 -17.22 -4.70
C PHE A 226 17.52 -18.31 -3.69
N ALA A 227 16.55 -19.10 -3.24
CA ALA A 227 16.80 -20.26 -2.38
C ALA A 227 17.71 -21.28 -3.09
N THR A 228 17.47 -21.54 -4.37
CA THR A 228 18.32 -22.43 -5.17
C THR A 228 19.76 -21.91 -5.24
N ARG A 229 19.95 -20.60 -5.48
CA ARG A 229 21.28 -19.98 -5.51
C ARG A 229 21.97 -19.99 -4.15
N HIS A 230 21.24 -19.69 -3.08
CA HIS A 230 21.78 -19.66 -1.73
C HIS A 230 22.22 -21.07 -1.28
N LEU A 231 21.43 -22.10 -1.57
CA LEU A 231 21.79 -23.50 -1.34
C LEU A 231 22.99 -23.93 -2.19
N GLN A 232 23.05 -23.52 -3.47
CA GLN A 232 24.21 -23.81 -4.33
C GLN A 232 25.50 -23.14 -3.83
N GLN A 233 25.42 -21.93 -3.29
CA GLN A 233 26.57 -21.24 -2.71
C GLN A 233 27.04 -21.91 -1.40
N HIS A 234 26.12 -22.37 -0.55
CA HIS A 234 26.45 -23.02 0.71
C HIS A 234 26.88 -24.49 0.54
N LEU A 235 26.25 -25.23 -0.38
CA LEU A 235 26.61 -26.62 -0.69
C LEU A 235 27.79 -26.72 -1.66
N GLY A 236 28.00 -25.71 -2.52
CA GLY A 236 29.15 -25.61 -3.43
C GLY A 236 30.49 -25.40 -2.72
N ALA A 237 30.48 -25.05 -1.43
CA ALA A 237 31.67 -25.07 -0.58
C ALA A 237 32.13 -26.49 -0.20
N ALA A 238 31.34 -27.55 -0.51
CA ALA A 238 31.59 -28.92 -0.03
C ALA A 238 31.45 -30.03 -1.10
N VAL A 239 31.58 -29.74 -2.40
CA VAL A 239 31.61 -30.77 -3.47
C VAL A 239 32.97 -30.77 -4.18
N PRO A 240 33.60 -31.93 -4.50
CA PRO A 240 34.93 -31.96 -5.10
C PRO A 240 34.91 -31.30 -6.48
N ALA A 241 35.98 -30.54 -6.76
CA ALA A 241 36.18 -29.80 -7.99
C ALA A 241 35.82 -30.60 -9.25
N VAL A 242 34.79 -30.15 -9.96
CA VAL A 242 34.68 -30.32 -11.42
C VAL A 242 35.97 -29.71 -12.02
N PRO A 243 36.56 -30.27 -13.09
CA PRO A 243 37.81 -29.76 -13.63
C PRO A 243 37.65 -28.27 -13.89
N ALA A 244 38.56 -27.48 -13.32
CA ALA A 244 38.58 -26.03 -13.47
C ALA A 244 38.44 -25.68 -14.96
N ASP A 245 37.48 -24.82 -15.28
CA ASP A 245 37.54 -24.00 -16.47
C ASP A 245 38.94 -23.35 -16.54
N PRO A 246 39.52 -23.16 -17.73
CA PRO A 246 40.92 -22.77 -17.87
C PRO A 246 41.19 -21.51 -17.05
N ASP A 247 42.28 -21.59 -16.29
CA ASP A 247 42.79 -20.58 -15.34
C ASP A 247 42.32 -19.16 -15.69
N PRO A 248 41.48 -18.50 -14.85
CA PRO A 248 40.97 -17.17 -15.16
C PRO A 248 42.14 -16.19 -15.29
N GLY A 249 42.48 -15.85 -16.54
CA GLY A 249 43.58 -14.94 -16.83
C GLY A 249 43.33 -13.57 -16.21
N PRO A 250 44.36 -12.90 -15.65
CA PRO A 250 44.19 -11.59 -15.02
C PRO A 250 43.79 -10.54 -16.05
N VAL A 251 42.65 -9.88 -15.83
CA VAL A 251 42.19 -8.74 -16.63
C VAL A 251 42.69 -7.45 -15.98
N THR A 252 43.41 -6.62 -16.74
CA THR A 252 43.89 -5.33 -16.25
C THR A 252 42.84 -4.25 -16.47
N LEU A 253 42.43 -3.57 -15.40
CA LEU A 253 41.47 -2.47 -15.45
C LEU A 253 42.16 -1.11 -15.25
N PRO A 254 41.68 -0.03 -15.87
CA PRO A 254 42.21 1.31 -15.60
C PRO A 254 42.04 1.71 -14.13
N ALA A 255 43.09 2.29 -13.53
CA ALA A 255 43.11 2.67 -12.12
C ALA A 255 41.99 3.67 -11.74
N HIS A 256 41.54 4.52 -12.67
CA HIS A 256 40.44 5.44 -12.41
C HIS A 256 39.10 4.72 -12.25
N THR A 257 38.86 3.64 -13.01
CA THR A 257 37.66 2.80 -12.91
C THR A 257 37.62 2.07 -11.58
N VAL A 258 38.75 1.47 -11.18
CA VAL A 258 38.88 0.77 -9.90
C VAL A 258 38.63 1.74 -8.73
N ARG A 259 39.19 2.95 -8.77
CA ARG A 259 38.94 3.98 -7.74
C ARG A 259 37.48 4.43 -7.68
N ALA A 260 36.82 4.57 -8.82
CA ALA A 260 35.40 4.95 -8.86
C ALA A 260 34.50 3.87 -8.24
N VAL A 261 34.76 2.60 -8.56
CA VAL A 261 34.04 1.47 -7.97
C VAL A 261 34.35 1.36 -6.47
N GLN A 262 35.63 1.51 -6.09
CA GLN A 262 36.04 1.48 -4.68
C GLN A 262 35.39 2.60 -3.85
N ALA A 263 35.22 3.80 -4.41
CA ALA A 263 34.49 4.88 -3.75
C ALA A 263 32.99 4.58 -3.58
N LEU A 264 32.43 3.73 -4.45
CA LEU A 264 31.01 3.37 -4.43
C LEU A 264 30.71 2.21 -3.45
N VAL A 265 31.52 1.15 -3.46
CA VAL A 265 31.22 -0.10 -2.72
C VAL A 265 32.22 -0.44 -1.63
N GLY A 266 33.26 0.39 -1.45
CA GLY A 266 34.38 0.11 -0.56
C GLY A 266 35.41 -0.86 -1.16
N PRO A 267 36.66 -0.87 -0.65
CA PRO A 267 37.77 -1.67 -1.19
C PRO A 267 37.49 -3.17 -1.23
N GLU A 268 36.77 -3.68 -0.24
CA GLU A 268 36.59 -5.12 -0.08
C GLU A 268 35.56 -5.70 -1.05
N ASN A 269 34.67 -4.87 -1.59
CA ASN A 269 33.58 -5.30 -2.46
C ASN A 269 33.83 -5.00 -3.95
N VAL A 270 34.98 -4.43 -4.31
CA VAL A 270 35.28 -4.00 -5.69
C VAL A 270 35.19 -5.17 -6.67
N ALA A 271 35.80 -6.30 -6.35
CA ALA A 271 35.81 -7.48 -7.21
C ALA A 271 34.39 -8.05 -7.40
N ALA A 272 33.65 -8.22 -6.30
CA ALA A 272 32.28 -8.73 -6.33
C ALA A 272 31.34 -7.82 -7.15
N PHE A 273 31.46 -6.50 -6.99
CA PHE A 273 30.68 -5.53 -7.75
C PHE A 273 30.99 -5.59 -9.25
N ILE A 274 32.27 -5.65 -9.64
CA ILE A 274 32.66 -5.71 -11.05
C ILE A 274 32.14 -6.99 -11.70
N SER A 275 32.25 -8.14 -11.02
CA SER A 275 31.72 -9.41 -11.51
C SER A 275 30.19 -9.35 -11.68
N ALA A 276 29.46 -8.91 -10.65
CA ALA A 276 28.00 -8.81 -10.72
C ALA A 276 27.51 -7.83 -11.80
N ALA A 277 28.20 -6.70 -11.97
CA ALA A 277 27.88 -5.73 -13.01
C ALA A 277 28.13 -6.29 -14.42
N ALA A 278 29.24 -7.00 -14.63
CA ALA A 278 29.56 -7.65 -15.90
C ALA A 278 28.57 -8.76 -16.24
N GLU A 279 28.25 -9.63 -15.27
CA GLU A 279 27.26 -10.70 -15.44
C GLU A 279 25.87 -10.15 -15.77
N ARG A 280 25.45 -9.08 -15.07
CA ARG A 280 24.17 -8.41 -15.35
C ARG A 280 24.11 -7.87 -16.78
N GLU A 281 25.18 -7.21 -17.24
CA GLU A 281 25.24 -6.66 -18.59
C GLU A 281 25.23 -7.77 -19.66
N VAL A 282 25.99 -8.85 -19.45
CA VAL A 282 25.99 -10.02 -20.34
C VAL A 282 24.60 -10.67 -20.41
N GLN A 283 23.93 -10.84 -19.27
CA GLN A 283 22.57 -11.38 -19.22
C GLN A 283 21.56 -10.46 -19.91
N SER A 284 21.64 -9.15 -19.67
CA SER A 284 20.77 -8.17 -20.34
C SER A 284 20.89 -8.27 -21.86
N ARG A 285 22.12 -8.25 -22.39
CA ARG A 285 22.36 -8.36 -23.84
C ARG A 285 21.95 -9.70 -24.41
N THR A 286 22.06 -10.77 -23.62
CA THR A 286 21.60 -12.10 -24.02
C THR A 286 20.08 -12.15 -24.14
N LEU A 287 19.35 -11.54 -23.19
CA LEU A 287 17.89 -11.41 -23.25
C LEU A 287 17.44 -10.53 -24.43
N ASP A 288 18.14 -9.43 -24.69
CA ASP A 288 17.87 -8.57 -25.85
C ASP A 288 18.09 -9.34 -27.17
N ALA A 289 19.15 -10.15 -27.27
CA ALA A 289 19.40 -10.97 -28.45
C ALA A 289 18.36 -12.08 -28.66
N LEU A 290 17.85 -12.68 -27.57
CA LEU A 290 16.80 -13.71 -27.63
C LEU A 290 15.44 -13.13 -27.99
N SER A 291 15.14 -11.90 -27.54
CA SER A 291 13.90 -11.20 -27.86
C SER A 291 13.91 -10.55 -29.25
N ALA A 292 15.09 -10.23 -29.81
CA ALA A 292 15.25 -9.68 -31.15
C ALA A 292 15.22 -10.73 -32.29
N ARG A 293 15.13 -12.04 -32.00
CA ARG A 293 15.01 -13.07 -33.04
C ARG A 293 13.60 -13.02 -33.67
N PRO A 294 13.45 -12.79 -34.99
CA PRO A 294 12.14 -12.79 -35.61
C PRO A 294 11.57 -14.21 -35.57
N LEU A 295 10.27 -14.31 -35.22
CA LEU A 295 9.47 -15.52 -35.38
C LEU A 295 9.64 -16.01 -36.82
N SER A 296 10.39 -17.10 -36.98
CA SER A 296 10.48 -17.80 -38.25
C SER A 296 9.08 -18.28 -38.60
N THR A 297 8.56 -17.72 -39.68
CA THR A 297 7.28 -18.10 -40.28
C THR A 297 7.49 -19.42 -41.00
N GLU A 298 6.89 -20.48 -40.49
CA GLU A 298 6.47 -21.66 -41.25
C GLU A 298 5.00 -21.93 -40.95
#